data_AF-R5BAP1-F1
#
_entry.id   AF-R5BAP1-F1
#
_cell.length_a   1.000
_cell.length_b   1.000
_cell.length_c   1.000
_cell.angle_alpha   90.00
_cell.angle_beta   90.00
_cell.angle_gamma   90.00
#
_symmetry.space_group_name_H-M   'P 1'
#
loop_
_entity.id
_entity.type
_entity.pdbx_description
1 polymer ?
#
loop_
_entity_poly.entity_id
_entity_poly.type
_entity_poly.pdbx_seq_one_letter_code
_entity_poly.pdbx_strand_id
1 'polypeptide(L)'
;MELQLRRRLKFVPGTAQEYSNFGYLALSMVIEKVSGMDYETFMQEYVLKPAGCVDFRIAGNYYKHKYPNEVRYYVQHDDEPADEFNNSGRKVTRCYGGNNVTGLSGAGAWVASTPELALLVASIDGRPEVPDIISRESVDLMTEYFDENTYSLGWNDTKDGNWTRTGTFAGTSALIHYYPDGECWIFVSNTSTYKGPGQARHTTDLFNKLRTKYSSKFPPRNMFYPPHQDTSNDEEWFDY
;
A
#
# COMPACT_ATOMS: atom_id res chain seq x y z
N MET A 1 -21.76 0.64 -8.00
CA MET A 1 -22.12 -0.47 -7.09
C MET A 1 -23.19 -1.40 -7.69
N GLU A 2 -24.27 -0.88 -8.29
CA GLU A 2 -25.38 -1.68 -8.83
C GLU A 2 -24.97 -2.81 -9.79
N LEU A 3 -23.96 -2.60 -10.63
CA LEU A 3 -23.49 -3.62 -11.58
C LEU A 3 -22.92 -4.86 -10.88
N GLN A 4 -22.23 -4.69 -9.75
CA GLN A 4 -21.62 -5.80 -9.00
C GLN A 4 -22.66 -6.58 -8.20
N LEU A 5 -23.66 -5.89 -7.63
CA LEU A 5 -24.75 -6.52 -6.87
C LEU A 5 -25.65 -7.44 -7.71
N ARG A 6 -25.61 -7.32 -9.06
CA ARG A 6 -26.33 -8.21 -9.98
C ARG A 6 -25.60 -9.53 -10.26
N ARG A 7 -24.35 -9.67 -9.82
CA ARG A 7 -23.57 -10.90 -10.02
C ARG A 7 -23.86 -11.90 -8.90
N ARG A 8 -23.94 -13.18 -9.25
CA ARG A 8 -24.06 -14.26 -8.26
C ARG A 8 -22.78 -14.38 -7.45
N LEU A 9 -22.91 -14.76 -6.18
CA LEU A 9 -21.77 -15.14 -5.35
C LEU A 9 -21.08 -16.35 -5.98
N LYS A 10 -19.75 -16.34 -6.00
CA LYS A 10 -18.94 -17.42 -6.56
C LYS A 10 -18.97 -18.69 -5.70
N PHE A 11 -19.12 -18.51 -4.39
CA PHE A 11 -19.18 -19.56 -3.38
C PHE A 11 -19.97 -19.06 -2.16
N VAL A 12 -20.33 -19.98 -1.26
CA VAL A 12 -21.01 -19.64 -0.01
C VAL A 12 -20.06 -18.82 0.86
N PRO A 13 -20.49 -17.67 1.43
CA PRO A 13 -19.63 -16.88 2.32
C PRO A 13 -19.04 -17.74 3.45
N GLY A 14 -17.73 -17.63 3.66
CA GLY A 14 -17.00 -18.38 4.68
C GLY A 14 -16.54 -19.80 4.28
N THR A 15 -16.91 -20.32 3.11
CA THR A 15 -16.47 -21.67 2.68
C THR A 15 -15.25 -21.67 1.77
N ALA A 16 -14.86 -20.50 1.25
CA ALA A 16 -13.67 -20.29 0.43
C ALA A 16 -13.28 -18.80 0.47
N GLN A 17 -12.10 -18.48 -0.04
CA GLN A 17 -11.61 -17.11 -0.14
C GLN A 17 -11.09 -16.82 -1.55
N GLU A 18 -11.32 -15.58 -2.02
CA GLU A 18 -10.75 -15.08 -3.26
C GLU A 18 -10.51 -13.57 -3.11
N TYR A 19 -9.39 -13.08 -3.63
CA TYR A 19 -9.08 -11.65 -3.60
C TYR A 19 -10.17 -10.84 -4.32
N SER A 20 -10.67 -9.80 -3.65
CA SER A 20 -11.78 -9.00 -4.16
C SER A 20 -11.60 -7.52 -3.84
N ASN A 21 -11.21 -6.74 -4.85
CA ASN A 21 -11.23 -5.27 -4.75
C ASN A 21 -12.63 -4.74 -4.40
N PHE A 22 -13.69 -5.41 -4.86
CA PHE A 22 -15.05 -5.02 -4.48
C PHE A 22 -15.31 -5.19 -2.98
N GLY A 23 -14.75 -6.22 -2.35
CA GLY A 23 -14.84 -6.42 -0.90
C GLY A 23 -14.25 -5.23 -0.13
N TYR A 24 -13.06 -4.78 -0.51
CA TYR A 24 -12.44 -3.59 0.09
C TYR A 24 -13.21 -2.30 -0.18
N LEU A 25 -13.80 -2.13 -1.37
CA LEU A 25 -14.69 -0.99 -1.65
C LEU A 25 -15.95 -1.02 -0.77
N ALA A 26 -16.54 -2.20 -0.55
CA ALA A 26 -17.67 -2.35 0.35
C ALA A 26 -17.29 -2.03 1.81
N LEU A 27 -16.09 -2.42 2.25
CA LEU A 27 -15.56 -2.06 3.58
C LEU A 27 -15.37 -0.54 3.73
N SER A 28 -14.88 0.15 2.70
CA SER A 28 -14.84 1.63 2.69
C SER A 28 -16.23 2.23 2.92
N MET A 29 -17.27 1.68 2.28
CA MET A 29 -18.65 2.16 2.46
C MET A 29 -19.23 1.81 3.83
N VAL A 30 -18.82 0.70 4.45
CA VAL A 30 -19.18 0.38 5.84
C VAL A 30 -18.60 1.43 6.79
N ILE A 31 -17.33 1.82 6.59
CA ILE A 31 -16.69 2.89 7.35
C ILE A 31 -17.48 4.18 7.21
N GLU A 32 -17.85 4.58 5.98
CA GLU A 32 -18.64 5.79 5.75
C GLU A 32 -20.00 5.72 6.46
N LYS A 33 -20.68 4.57 6.35
CA LYS A 33 -22.01 4.39 6.92
C LYS A 33 -22.02 4.43 8.44
N VAL A 34 -21.01 3.85 9.08
CA VAL A 34 -20.91 3.74 10.54
C VAL A 34 -20.36 5.03 11.16
N SER A 35 -19.38 5.67 10.51
CA SER A 35 -18.79 6.93 11.01
C SER A 35 -19.63 8.16 10.70
N GLY A 36 -20.43 8.13 9.61
CA GLY A 36 -21.11 9.31 9.09
C GLY A 36 -20.18 10.30 8.36
N MET A 37 -18.93 9.90 8.11
CA MET A 37 -17.91 10.69 7.40
C MET A 37 -17.65 10.09 6.02
N ASP A 38 -17.13 10.88 5.07
CA ASP A 38 -16.58 10.30 3.85
C ASP A 38 -15.33 9.47 4.16
N TYR A 39 -15.08 8.44 3.34
CA TYR A 39 -14.03 7.45 3.62
C TYR A 39 -12.64 8.08 3.72
N GLU A 40 -12.31 8.98 2.78
CA GLU A 40 -10.98 9.61 2.74
C GLU A 40 -10.74 10.47 3.98
N THR A 41 -11.72 11.29 4.39
CA THR A 41 -11.61 12.13 5.60
C THR A 41 -11.53 11.28 6.86
N PHE A 42 -12.31 10.19 6.97
CA PHE A 42 -12.20 9.28 8.11
C PHE A 42 -10.78 8.70 8.21
N MET A 43 -10.25 8.18 7.10
CA MET A 43 -8.90 7.62 7.07
C MET A 43 -7.84 8.67 7.39
N GLN A 44 -7.98 9.89 6.86
CA GLN A 44 -7.04 10.98 7.15
C GLN A 44 -7.05 11.36 8.64
N GLU A 45 -8.22 11.55 9.26
CA GLU A 45 -8.32 12.03 10.64
C GLU A 45 -8.08 10.96 11.71
N TYR A 46 -8.52 9.72 11.49
CA TYR A 46 -8.54 8.69 12.54
C TYR A 46 -7.53 7.56 12.33
N VAL A 47 -6.85 7.51 11.18
CA VAL A 47 -5.84 6.49 10.90
C VAL A 47 -4.50 7.15 10.56
N LEU A 48 -4.45 7.91 9.48
CA LEU A 48 -3.21 8.42 8.90
C LEU A 48 -2.58 9.51 9.79
N LYS A 49 -3.35 10.51 10.21
CA LYS A 49 -2.83 11.57 11.08
C LYS A 49 -2.39 11.07 12.46
N PRO A 50 -3.13 10.17 13.15
CA PRO A 50 -2.62 9.50 14.35
C PRO A 50 -1.34 8.70 14.13
N ALA A 51 -1.18 8.08 12.95
CA ALA A 51 0.06 7.41 12.57
C ALA A 51 1.20 8.39 12.22
N GLY A 52 0.93 9.70 12.13
CA GLY A 52 1.90 10.71 11.70
C GLY A 52 2.05 10.83 10.18
N CYS A 53 1.20 10.17 9.40
CA CYS A 53 1.13 10.30 7.94
C CYS A 53 0.28 11.52 7.55
N VAL A 54 0.78 12.35 6.63
CA VAL A 54 0.19 13.65 6.24
C VAL A 54 0.03 13.83 4.73
N ASP A 55 0.74 13.05 3.89
CA ASP A 55 0.72 13.20 2.42
C ASP A 55 -0.01 12.04 1.70
N PHE A 56 -0.59 11.10 2.45
CA PHE A 56 -1.49 10.09 1.90
C PHE A 56 -2.74 10.75 1.30
N ARG A 57 -3.06 10.40 0.04
CA ARG A 57 -4.23 10.90 -0.70
C ARG A 57 -4.88 9.81 -1.55
N ILE A 58 -6.16 9.96 -1.87
CA ILE A 58 -6.78 9.21 -2.95
C ILE A 58 -6.27 9.75 -4.30
N ALA A 59 -5.66 8.87 -5.11
CA ALA A 59 -5.06 9.24 -6.38
C ALA A 59 -6.10 9.61 -7.45
N GLY A 60 -5.69 10.53 -8.32
CA GLY A 60 -6.46 10.94 -9.49
C GLY A 60 -6.34 9.97 -10.67
N ASN A 61 -7.33 10.00 -11.57
CA ASN A 61 -7.36 9.09 -12.72
C ASN A 61 -6.44 9.48 -13.89
N TYR A 62 -5.90 10.71 -13.94
CA TYR A 62 -5.13 11.21 -15.10
C TYR A 62 -3.88 11.97 -14.64
N TYR A 63 -2.86 12.05 -15.49
CA TYR A 63 -1.61 12.74 -15.18
C TYR A 63 -1.79 14.19 -14.72
N LYS A 64 -2.75 14.91 -15.30
CA LYS A 64 -3.07 16.30 -14.91
C LYS A 64 -3.68 16.43 -13.51
N HIS A 65 -4.14 15.32 -12.91
CA HIS A 65 -4.69 15.28 -11.55
C HIS A 65 -3.64 14.89 -10.51
N LYS A 66 -2.37 14.65 -10.91
CA LYS A 66 -1.31 14.27 -9.99
C LYS A 66 -1.11 15.33 -8.91
N TYR A 67 -0.73 14.89 -7.71
CA TYR A 67 -0.28 15.81 -6.66
C TYR A 67 1.13 16.37 -6.96
N PRO A 68 1.55 17.48 -6.31
CA PRO A 68 2.87 18.07 -6.53
C PRO A 68 4.03 17.07 -6.35
N ASN A 69 4.00 16.29 -5.26
CA ASN A 69 5.03 15.30 -4.91
C ASN A 69 4.81 13.93 -5.56
N GLU A 70 3.72 13.75 -6.32
CA GLU A 70 3.44 12.51 -7.02
C GLU A 70 4.30 12.41 -8.29
N VAL A 71 5.05 11.32 -8.38
CA VAL A 71 5.89 11.00 -9.53
C VAL A 71 5.05 10.66 -10.76
N ARG A 72 5.63 10.85 -11.95
CA ARG A 72 5.03 10.33 -13.18
C ARG A 72 5.08 8.80 -13.19
N TYR A 73 3.98 8.15 -13.52
CA TYR A 73 3.90 6.73 -13.86
C TYR A 73 4.24 6.46 -15.32
N TYR A 74 4.91 5.34 -15.56
CA TYR A 74 5.38 4.91 -16.88
C TYR A 74 4.88 3.50 -17.21
N VAL A 75 4.32 3.33 -18.39
CA VAL A 75 4.01 2.02 -18.96
C VAL A 75 5.19 1.51 -19.80
N GLN A 76 5.16 0.23 -20.17
CA GLN A 76 6.15 -0.34 -21.09
C GLN A 76 6.03 0.31 -22.48
N HIS A 77 7.13 0.29 -23.25
CA HIS A 77 7.17 0.94 -24.57
C HIS A 77 6.13 0.36 -25.56
N ASP A 78 5.80 -0.91 -25.40
CA ASP A 78 4.85 -1.68 -26.20
C ASP A 78 3.46 -1.81 -25.55
N ASP A 79 3.15 -1.02 -24.50
CA ASP A 79 1.81 -1.04 -23.89
C ASP A 79 0.79 -0.41 -24.84
N GLU A 80 -0.15 -1.23 -25.29
CA GLU A 80 -1.26 -0.79 -26.13
C GLU A 80 -2.23 0.11 -25.35
N PRO A 81 -2.71 1.22 -25.94
CA PRO A 81 -3.70 2.08 -25.33
C PRO A 81 -4.94 1.32 -24.82
N ALA A 82 -5.36 1.66 -23.61
CA ALA A 82 -6.56 1.09 -23.00
C ALA A 82 -7.80 1.92 -23.35
N ASP A 83 -8.97 1.28 -23.31
CA ASP A 83 -10.24 2.03 -23.30
C ASP A 83 -10.35 2.86 -22.02
N GLU A 84 -10.85 4.09 -22.16
CA GLU A 84 -11.05 4.96 -21.01
C GLU A 84 -12.15 4.41 -20.08
N PHE A 85 -11.91 4.48 -18.77
CA PHE A 85 -12.76 3.86 -17.74
C PHE A 85 -14.23 4.35 -17.73
N ASN A 86 -14.49 5.51 -18.34
CA ASN A 86 -15.77 6.22 -18.31
C ASN A 86 -16.65 5.95 -19.54
N ASN A 87 -16.32 4.93 -20.35
CA ASN A 87 -17.06 4.56 -21.57
C ASN A 87 -17.15 5.68 -22.61
N SER A 88 -16.18 6.60 -22.66
CA SER A 88 -16.13 7.67 -23.68
C SER A 88 -15.87 7.17 -25.09
N GLY A 89 -15.41 5.93 -25.25
CA GLY A 89 -14.89 5.37 -26.51
C GLY A 89 -13.48 5.85 -26.88
N ARG A 90 -12.84 6.70 -26.05
CA ARG A 90 -11.46 7.13 -26.28
C ARG A 90 -10.47 6.05 -25.83
N LYS A 91 -9.34 6.02 -26.54
CA LYS A 91 -8.14 5.30 -26.11
C LYS A 91 -7.22 6.21 -25.33
N VAL A 92 -6.66 5.71 -24.23
CA VAL A 92 -5.78 6.45 -23.32
C VAL A 92 -4.60 5.59 -22.87
N THR A 93 -3.55 6.22 -22.34
CA THR A 93 -2.45 5.48 -21.70
C THR A 93 -3.01 4.68 -20.51
N ARG A 94 -2.68 3.41 -20.38
CA ARG A 94 -3.30 2.51 -19.40
C ARG A 94 -3.21 3.00 -17.95
N CYS A 95 -2.08 3.60 -17.56
CA CYS A 95 -1.89 4.21 -16.24
C CYS A 95 -2.61 5.55 -16.04
N TYR A 96 -3.13 6.18 -17.10
CA TYR A 96 -3.85 7.45 -17.06
C TYR A 96 -5.19 7.35 -17.78
N GLY A 97 -6.23 7.00 -17.03
CA GLY A 97 -7.61 6.92 -17.52
C GLY A 97 -8.05 5.52 -17.96
N GLY A 98 -7.15 4.53 -17.98
CA GLY A 98 -7.52 3.15 -18.28
C GLY A 98 -8.29 2.45 -17.15
N ASN A 99 -8.24 3.00 -15.92
CA ASN A 99 -8.97 2.51 -14.75
C ASN A 99 -9.57 3.69 -13.97
N ASN A 100 -10.65 3.43 -13.22
CA ASN A 100 -11.19 4.38 -12.26
C ASN A 100 -10.49 4.22 -10.90
N VAL A 101 -9.24 4.70 -10.80
CA VAL A 101 -8.44 4.63 -9.57
C VAL A 101 -9.15 5.35 -8.43
N THR A 102 -9.60 6.59 -8.62
CA THR A 102 -10.31 7.36 -7.57
C THR A 102 -11.52 6.58 -7.02
N GLY A 103 -12.28 5.92 -7.90
CA GLY A 103 -13.43 5.10 -7.51
C GLY A 103 -13.12 3.78 -6.80
N LEU A 104 -11.85 3.38 -6.71
CA LEU A 104 -11.45 2.20 -5.95
C LEU A 104 -11.39 2.47 -4.45
N SER A 105 -11.26 3.73 -4.01
CA SER A 105 -11.25 4.10 -2.60
C SER A 105 -10.27 3.20 -1.80
N GLY A 106 -10.72 2.55 -0.72
CA GLY A 106 -9.92 1.63 0.09
C GLY A 106 -9.47 0.34 -0.59
N ALA A 107 -9.88 0.07 -1.83
CA ALA A 107 -9.44 -1.09 -2.60
C ALA A 107 -8.09 -0.90 -3.31
N GLY A 108 -7.43 0.24 -3.13
CA GLY A 108 -6.09 0.50 -3.66
C GLY A 108 -5.92 1.85 -4.36
N ALA A 109 -6.72 2.85 -4.02
CA ALA A 109 -6.63 4.17 -4.64
C ALA A 109 -5.60 5.10 -3.98
N TRP A 110 -4.98 4.70 -2.87
CA TRP A 110 -4.07 5.55 -2.11
C TRP A 110 -2.71 5.74 -2.80
N VAL A 111 -2.26 6.99 -2.89
CA VAL A 111 -0.88 7.37 -3.19
C VAL A 111 -0.18 7.78 -1.90
N ALA A 112 1.06 7.32 -1.72
CA ALA A 112 1.86 7.54 -0.53
C ALA A 112 3.35 7.44 -0.84
N SER A 113 4.17 8.04 0.03
CA SER A 113 5.63 7.89 0.01
C SER A 113 6.09 6.62 0.74
N THR A 114 7.27 6.10 0.42
CA THR A 114 7.82 4.93 1.13
C THR A 114 8.09 5.18 2.61
N PRO A 115 8.55 6.38 3.06
CA PRO A 115 8.68 6.66 4.49
C PRO A 115 7.34 6.62 5.22
N GLU A 116 6.27 7.21 4.66
CA GLU A 116 4.97 7.19 5.34
C GLU A 116 4.33 5.80 5.34
N LEU A 117 4.55 4.97 4.32
CA LEU A 117 4.15 3.55 4.37
C LEU A 117 4.87 2.80 5.50
N ALA A 118 6.16 3.08 5.70
CA ALA A 118 6.93 2.49 6.79
C ALA A 118 6.44 2.98 8.16
N LEU A 119 6.09 4.27 8.27
CA LEU A 119 5.53 4.85 9.48
C LEU A 119 4.15 4.24 9.81
N LEU A 120 3.28 4.05 8.81
CA LEU A 120 1.99 3.40 8.99
C LEU A 120 2.15 1.95 9.50
N VAL A 121 3.11 1.19 8.96
CA VAL A 121 3.40 -0.18 9.43
C VAL A 121 3.93 -0.15 10.87
N ALA A 122 4.85 0.75 11.19
CA ALA A 122 5.40 0.90 12.54
C ALA A 122 4.33 1.32 13.56
N SER A 123 3.31 2.08 13.13
CA SER A 123 2.19 2.50 13.98
C SER A 123 1.18 1.38 14.32
N ILE A 124 1.44 0.15 13.91
CA ILE A 124 0.58 -1.00 14.21
C ILE A 124 1.39 -2.26 14.56
N ASP A 125 2.71 -2.15 14.75
CA ASP A 125 3.57 -3.32 14.90
C ASP A 125 3.76 -3.79 16.35
N GLY A 126 3.19 -3.07 17.32
CA GLY A 126 3.27 -3.42 18.73
C GLY A 126 4.60 -3.08 19.38
N ARG A 127 5.49 -2.38 18.68
CA ARG A 127 6.81 -2.01 19.20
C ARG A 127 6.79 -0.63 19.86
N PRO A 128 7.63 -0.39 20.89
CA PRO A 128 7.59 0.85 21.65
C PRO A 128 8.13 2.08 20.91
N GLU A 129 8.84 1.91 19.78
CA GLU A 129 9.51 2.99 19.06
C GLU A 129 8.55 3.95 18.36
N VAL A 130 7.38 3.46 17.94
CA VAL A 130 6.29 4.26 17.34
C VAL A 130 5.00 3.90 18.06
N PRO A 131 4.23 4.86 18.59
CA PRO A 131 2.97 4.56 19.26
C PRO A 131 1.97 3.87 18.33
N ASP A 132 1.37 2.78 18.80
CA ASP A 132 0.32 2.08 18.06
C ASP A 132 -0.97 2.92 17.97
N ILE A 133 -1.63 2.89 16.81
CA ILE A 133 -2.91 3.58 16.55
C ILE A 133 -4.14 2.67 16.70
N ILE A 134 -3.93 1.36 16.81
CA ILE A 134 -5.00 0.36 17.01
C ILE A 134 -4.64 -0.57 18.17
N SER A 135 -5.65 -1.27 18.70
CA SER A 135 -5.42 -2.19 19.82
C SER A 135 -4.59 -3.40 19.40
N ARG A 136 -3.86 -3.98 20.37
CA ARG A 136 -3.12 -5.23 20.15
C ARG A 136 -4.01 -6.36 19.63
N GLU A 137 -5.23 -6.47 20.16
CA GLU A 137 -6.23 -7.44 19.69
C GLU A 137 -6.55 -7.26 18.20
N SER A 138 -6.65 -6.01 17.72
CA SER A 138 -6.85 -5.73 16.29
C SER A 138 -5.65 -6.14 15.44
N VAL A 139 -4.42 -5.91 15.91
CA VAL A 139 -3.20 -6.35 15.23
C VAL A 139 -3.13 -7.87 15.17
N ASP A 140 -3.43 -8.56 16.27
CA ASP A 140 -3.43 -10.02 16.33
C ASP A 140 -4.46 -10.60 15.33
N LEU A 141 -5.65 -10.00 15.21
CA LEU A 141 -6.63 -10.37 14.16
C LEU A 141 -6.13 -10.08 12.74
N MET A 142 -5.44 -8.95 12.53
CA MET A 142 -4.87 -8.63 11.22
C MET A 142 -3.77 -9.59 10.80
N THR A 143 -3.08 -10.18 11.77
CA THR A 143 -1.86 -10.96 11.57
C THR A 143 -2.02 -12.44 11.89
N GLU A 144 -3.27 -12.88 12.07
CA GLU A 144 -3.59 -14.29 12.15
C GLU A 144 -3.24 -14.99 10.82
N TYR A 145 -2.36 -15.98 10.92
CA TYR A 145 -2.03 -16.88 9.83
C TYR A 145 -2.98 -18.08 9.85
N PHE A 146 -3.61 -18.36 8.71
CA PHE A 146 -4.53 -19.48 8.55
C PHE A 146 -3.86 -20.64 7.81
N ASP A 147 -3.56 -20.43 6.53
CA ASP A 147 -2.89 -21.40 5.65
C ASP A 147 -2.32 -20.70 4.40
N GLU A 148 -1.66 -21.45 3.51
CA GLU A 148 -1.00 -20.90 2.30
C GLU A 148 -1.97 -20.38 1.23
N ASN A 149 -3.26 -20.68 1.33
CA ASN A 149 -4.28 -20.25 0.36
C ASN A 149 -5.18 -19.15 0.92
N THR A 150 -4.98 -18.75 2.17
CA THR A 150 -5.85 -17.84 2.89
C THR A 150 -5.13 -16.55 3.28
N TYR A 151 -5.61 -15.44 2.73
CA TYR A 151 -5.19 -14.09 3.06
C TYR A 151 -5.59 -13.72 4.49
N SER A 152 -4.65 -13.11 5.22
CA SER A 152 -4.92 -12.42 6.49
C SER A 152 -5.68 -11.10 6.26
N LEU A 153 -6.15 -10.45 7.33
CA LEU A 153 -6.95 -9.23 7.21
C LEU A 153 -6.04 -8.03 6.86
N GLY A 154 -6.14 -7.54 5.62
CA GLY A 154 -5.36 -6.40 5.14
C GLY A 154 -3.96 -6.77 4.63
N TRP A 155 -3.44 -7.94 4.97
CA TRP A 155 -2.15 -8.47 4.49
C TRP A 155 -2.34 -9.56 3.42
N ASN A 156 -1.35 -9.73 2.55
CA ASN A 156 -1.32 -10.85 1.62
C ASN A 156 -1.07 -12.19 2.33
N ASP A 157 -0.18 -12.18 3.32
CA ASP A 157 0.22 -13.34 4.10
C ASP A 157 0.90 -12.86 5.39
N THR A 158 0.77 -13.67 6.46
CA THR A 158 1.41 -13.44 7.76
C THR A 158 2.26 -14.60 8.27
N LYS A 159 2.59 -15.56 7.40
CA LYS A 159 3.32 -16.79 7.75
C LYS A 159 4.65 -16.49 8.44
N ASP A 160 4.94 -17.28 9.48
CA ASP A 160 6.14 -17.19 10.31
C ASP A 160 6.37 -15.80 10.94
N GLY A 161 5.31 -15.00 11.07
CA GLY A 161 5.34 -13.64 11.63
C GLY A 161 5.82 -12.55 10.66
N ASN A 162 6.08 -12.88 9.38
CA ASN A 162 6.35 -11.87 8.36
C ASN A 162 5.04 -11.23 7.92
N TRP A 163 4.97 -9.94 7.57
CA TRP A 163 3.77 -9.36 6.97
C TRP A 163 4.07 -8.91 5.54
N THR A 164 3.34 -9.46 4.58
CA THR A 164 3.53 -9.09 3.17
C THR A 164 2.31 -8.33 2.65
N ARG A 165 2.51 -7.21 1.95
CA ARG A 165 1.45 -6.57 1.14
C ARG A 165 2.00 -6.18 -0.22
N THR A 166 1.26 -6.52 -1.27
CA THR A 166 1.60 -6.19 -2.66
C THR A 166 0.59 -5.23 -3.26
N GLY A 167 1.06 -4.34 -4.13
CA GLY A 167 0.21 -3.49 -4.96
C GLY A 167 0.68 -3.52 -6.41
N THR A 168 -0.26 -3.51 -7.36
CA THR A 168 0.07 -3.48 -8.79
C THR A 168 -1.00 -2.73 -9.56
N PHE A 169 -0.58 -1.69 -10.28
CA PHE A 169 -1.35 -1.06 -11.35
C PHE A 169 -0.46 -0.93 -12.59
N ALA A 170 -1.07 -0.62 -13.73
CA ALA A 170 -0.30 -0.15 -14.86
C ALA A 170 0.53 1.08 -14.44
N GLY A 171 1.84 1.00 -14.61
CA GLY A 171 2.77 2.04 -14.23
C GLY A 171 3.12 2.14 -12.75
N THR A 172 2.75 1.17 -11.91
CA THR A 172 3.29 1.10 -10.54
C THR A 172 3.29 -0.32 -9.96
N SER A 173 4.31 -0.61 -9.15
CA SER A 173 4.40 -1.82 -8.33
C SER A 173 4.81 -1.44 -6.91
N ALA A 174 4.19 -2.06 -5.91
CA ALA A 174 4.52 -1.86 -4.51
C ALA A 174 4.66 -3.20 -3.78
N LEU A 175 5.59 -3.25 -2.83
CA LEU A 175 5.77 -4.35 -1.89
C LEU A 175 6.12 -3.77 -0.52
N ILE A 176 5.40 -4.21 0.50
CA ILE A 176 5.77 -4.09 1.91
C ILE A 176 6.11 -5.49 2.39
N HIS A 177 7.24 -5.64 3.05
CA HIS A 177 7.64 -6.86 3.73
C HIS A 177 8.16 -6.53 5.13
N TYR A 178 7.35 -6.81 6.14
CA TYR A 178 7.73 -6.72 7.56
C TYR A 178 8.26 -8.07 8.03
N TYR A 179 9.33 -8.05 8.82
CA TYR A 179 9.97 -9.25 9.35
C TYR A 179 9.77 -9.34 10.87
N PRO A 180 9.72 -10.56 11.46
CA PRO A 180 9.47 -10.75 12.90
C PRO A 180 10.47 -10.03 13.83
N ASP A 181 11.69 -9.79 13.35
CA ASP A 181 12.73 -9.09 14.07
C ASP A 181 12.56 -7.56 14.09
N GLY A 182 11.56 -7.03 13.37
CA GLY A 182 11.16 -5.61 13.37
C GLY A 182 11.63 -4.84 12.15
N GLU A 183 12.37 -5.48 11.24
CA GLU A 183 12.73 -4.81 9.99
C GLU A 183 11.52 -4.71 9.06
N CYS A 184 11.31 -3.53 8.47
CA CYS A 184 10.31 -3.30 7.43
C CYS A 184 11.00 -2.85 6.15
N TRP A 185 10.88 -3.65 5.10
CA TRP A 185 11.46 -3.35 3.78
C TRP A 185 10.34 -3.02 2.80
N ILE A 186 10.45 -1.85 2.18
CA ILE A 186 9.42 -1.33 1.27
C ILE A 186 10.05 -1.00 -0.08
N PHE A 187 9.38 -1.43 -1.15
CA PHE A 187 9.74 -1.09 -2.52
C PHE A 187 8.50 -0.53 -3.23
N VAL A 188 8.66 0.63 -3.86
CA VAL A 188 7.66 1.23 -4.73
C VAL A 188 8.35 1.67 -6.01
N SER A 189 7.79 1.32 -7.17
CA SER A 189 8.25 1.77 -8.48
C SER A 189 7.15 2.48 -9.24
N ASN A 190 7.48 3.55 -9.94
CA ASN A 190 6.59 4.26 -10.87
C ASN A 190 6.61 3.68 -12.29
N THR A 191 6.91 2.38 -12.38
CA THR A 191 6.82 1.58 -13.59
C THR A 191 6.33 0.19 -13.19
N SER A 192 5.58 -0.45 -14.07
CA SER A 192 5.14 -1.84 -13.93
C SER A 192 5.89 -2.70 -14.94
N THR A 193 6.34 -3.88 -14.53
CA THR A 193 7.00 -4.84 -15.43
C THR A 193 5.99 -5.79 -16.09
N TYR A 194 6.40 -6.47 -17.17
CA TYR A 194 5.61 -7.53 -17.81
C TYR A 194 5.24 -8.68 -16.86
N LYS A 195 5.92 -8.80 -15.71
CA LYS A 195 5.62 -9.81 -14.68
C LYS A 195 4.37 -9.49 -13.86
N GLY A 196 3.86 -8.26 -13.96
CA GLY A 196 2.72 -7.78 -13.17
C GLY A 196 2.88 -8.13 -11.68
N PRO A 197 1.89 -8.78 -11.05
CA PRO A 197 1.96 -9.12 -9.62
C PRO A 197 3.11 -10.10 -9.28
N GLY A 198 3.63 -10.84 -10.26
CA GLY A 198 4.78 -11.72 -10.07
C GLY A 198 6.09 -11.00 -9.74
N GLN A 199 6.17 -9.68 -9.96
CA GLN A 199 7.32 -8.86 -9.57
C GLN A 199 7.61 -8.92 -8.07
N ALA A 200 6.57 -8.99 -7.23
CA ALA A 200 6.70 -9.03 -5.78
C ALA A 200 7.57 -10.21 -5.29
N ARG A 201 7.49 -11.37 -5.95
CA ARG A 201 8.32 -12.54 -5.60
C ARG A 201 9.80 -12.27 -5.81
N HIS A 202 10.15 -11.68 -6.96
CA HIS A 202 11.53 -11.30 -7.26
C HIS A 202 12.06 -10.21 -6.32
N THR A 203 11.23 -9.26 -5.93
CA THR A 203 11.60 -8.22 -4.97
C THR A 203 11.79 -8.82 -3.57
N THR A 204 10.97 -9.79 -3.16
CA THR A 204 11.13 -10.52 -1.90
C THR A 204 12.45 -11.29 -1.88
N ASP A 205 12.79 -11.99 -2.96
CA ASP A 205 14.10 -12.67 -3.09
C ASP A 205 15.28 -11.69 -2.99
N LEU A 206 15.12 -10.51 -3.58
CA LEU A 206 16.12 -9.43 -3.48
C LEU A 206 16.25 -8.93 -2.04
N PHE A 207 15.14 -8.66 -1.35
CA PHE A 207 15.14 -8.25 0.06
C PHE A 207 15.87 -9.29 0.91
N ASN A 208 15.53 -10.57 0.79
CA ASN A 208 16.17 -11.63 1.57
C ASN A 208 17.70 -11.72 1.34
N LYS A 209 18.15 -11.53 0.09
CA LYS A 209 19.59 -11.47 -0.24
C LYS A 209 20.27 -10.25 0.37
N LEU A 210 19.62 -9.08 0.29
CA LEU A 210 20.17 -7.83 0.83
C LEU A 210 20.21 -7.86 2.36
N ARG A 211 19.15 -8.35 3.02
CA ARG A 211 19.09 -8.51 4.47
C ARG A 211 20.19 -9.41 4.99
N THR A 212 20.33 -10.61 4.42
CA THR A 212 21.41 -11.54 4.79
C THR A 212 22.80 -10.91 4.72
N LYS A 213 23.02 -9.98 3.77
CA LYS A 213 24.34 -9.37 3.53
C LYS A 213 24.58 -8.07 4.30
N TYR A 214 23.53 -7.30 4.60
CA TYR A 214 23.64 -5.91 5.03
C TYR A 214 22.81 -5.52 6.25
N SER A 215 21.84 -6.33 6.69
CA SER A 215 20.99 -6.02 7.86
C SER A 215 21.83 -5.61 9.08
N SER A 216 22.81 -6.44 9.46
CA SER A 216 23.71 -6.19 10.59
C SER A 216 24.67 -5.00 10.42
N LYS A 217 24.66 -4.34 9.25
CA LYS A 217 25.52 -3.19 8.92
C LYS A 217 24.75 -1.87 8.90
N PHE A 218 23.41 -1.90 8.97
CA PHE A 218 22.63 -0.67 9.06
C PHE A 218 22.81 -0.04 10.45
N PRO A 219 23.01 1.28 10.52
CA PRO A 219 23.04 1.96 11.80
C PRO A 219 21.65 1.90 12.45
N PRO A 220 21.55 1.73 13.78
CA PRO A 220 20.29 1.84 14.49
C PRO A 220 19.88 3.33 14.51
N ARG A 221 19.16 3.76 13.46
CA ARG A 221 18.70 5.14 13.30
C ARG A 221 17.19 5.16 13.10
N ASN A 222 16.47 5.76 14.04
CA ASN A 222 15.07 6.10 13.85
C ASN A 222 15.01 7.33 12.93
N MET A 223 14.48 7.16 11.73
CA MET A 223 14.35 8.22 10.74
C MET A 223 13.03 9.00 10.86
N PHE A 224 12.07 8.52 11.66
CA PHE A 224 10.79 9.20 11.91
C PHE A 224 10.90 10.27 13.00
N TYR A 225 11.69 9.97 14.04
CA TYR A 225 11.98 10.89 15.13
C TYR A 225 13.48 11.09 15.24
N PRO A 226 14.10 11.86 14.31
CA PRO A 226 15.50 12.19 14.46
C PRO A 226 15.69 12.91 15.82
N PRO A 227 16.72 12.56 16.61
CA PRO A 227 17.05 13.37 17.78
C PRO A 227 17.22 14.82 17.33
N HIS A 228 16.74 15.79 18.12
CA HIS A 228 16.96 17.20 17.85
C HIS A 228 18.46 17.41 17.57
N GLN A 229 18.80 17.63 16.30
CA GLN A 229 20.15 18.02 15.93
C GLN A 229 20.24 19.51 16.23
N ASP A 230 21.12 19.89 17.16
CA ASP A 230 21.62 21.26 17.23
C ASP A 230 22.11 21.62 15.82
N THR A 231 21.44 22.55 15.17
CA THR A 231 21.71 22.99 13.79
C THR A 231 22.95 23.87 13.73
N SER A 232 24.07 23.43 14.31
CA SER A 232 25.32 24.20 14.34
C SER A 232 26.40 23.70 13.39
N ASN A 233 26.24 22.54 12.74
CA ASN A 233 27.23 22.04 11.77
C ASN A 233 26.53 21.41 10.55
N ASP A 234 26.31 22.24 9.53
CA ASP A 234 26.04 21.77 8.16
C ASP A 234 27.32 21.14 7.60
N GLU A 235 27.41 19.81 7.63
CA GLU A 235 28.29 19.07 6.72
C GLU A 235 27.41 18.45 5.63
N GLU A 236 27.66 18.85 4.38
CA GLU A 236 26.96 18.41 3.17
C GLU A 236 27.15 16.89 2.97
N TRP A 237 26.04 16.15 2.92
CA TRP A 237 26.03 14.67 2.84
C TRP A 237 26.03 14.09 1.42
N PHE A 238 26.64 14.76 0.45
CA PHE A 238 26.80 14.19 -0.89
C PHE A 238 28.20 14.41 -1.44
N ASP A 239 29.09 13.47 -1.12
CA ASP A 239 30.29 13.22 -1.90
C ASP A 239 30.25 11.76 -2.41
N TYR A 240 30.41 11.65 -3.73
CA TYR A 240 30.56 10.47 -4.62
C TYR A 240 29.30 9.82 -5.22
#